data_AF-A0A061QVX7-F1
#
_entry.id   AF-A0A061QVX7-F1
#
_cell.length_a   1.000
_cell.length_b   1.000
_cell.length_c   1.000
_cell.angle_alpha   90.00
_cell.angle_beta   90.00
_cell.angle_gamma   90.00
#
_symmetry.space_group_name_H-M   'P 1'
#
loop_
_entity.id
_entity.type
_entity.pdbx_description
1 polymer ?
#
loop_
_entity_poly.entity_id
_entity_poly.type
_entity_poly.pdbx_seq_one_letter_code
_entity_poly.pdbx_strand_id
1 'polypeptide(L)'
;VVGFAVYSVVFTALERRRKAREEGELKLTAEDFVTARNTANLSQIAWSFYATSVGAWVIVTPGNYATFAGVIGMVMYAIAVGIPTIAIAFLGLRLQQLFPKCSSLAEFCGSRFGPFTQLLVVSLTLFNMAIVIIAEYTTIGALFKDFVGTIEWPFVALVAVLTLG
;
A
#
# COMPACT_ATOMS: atom_id res chain seq x y z
N VAL A 1 -24.55 -9.62 6.39
CA VAL A 1 -23.56 -10.68 6.05
C VAL A 1 -23.73 -11.19 4.61
N VAL A 2 -24.89 -11.71 4.22
CA VAL A 2 -25.13 -12.23 2.85
C VAL A 2 -24.96 -11.16 1.76
N GLY A 3 -25.45 -9.93 1.97
CA GLY A 3 -25.31 -8.85 0.99
C GLY A 3 -23.86 -8.44 0.67
N PHE A 4 -22.97 -8.53 1.67
CA PHE A 4 -21.55 -8.20 1.50
C PHE A 4 -20.82 -9.28 0.69
N ALA A 5 -21.18 -10.55 0.89
CA ALA A 5 -20.63 -11.68 0.14
C ALA A 5 -21.11 -11.70 -1.33
N VAL A 6 -22.37 -11.31 -1.58
CA VAL A 6 -22.89 -11.19 -2.95
C VAL A 6 -22.21 -10.04 -3.69
N TYR A 7 -22.05 -8.89 -3.01
CA TYR A 7 -21.35 -7.75 -3.59
C TYR A 7 -19.91 -8.10 -4.00
N SER A 8 -19.16 -8.79 -3.12
CA SER A 8 -17.76 -9.13 -3.40
C SER A 8 -17.62 -10.10 -4.58
N VAL A 9 -18.46 -11.14 -4.66
CA VAL A 9 -18.44 -12.10 -5.77
C VAL A 9 -18.79 -11.44 -7.10
N VAL A 10 -19.80 -10.56 -7.11
CA VAL A 10 -20.21 -9.82 -8.31
C VAL A 10 -19.12 -8.86 -8.76
N PHE A 11 -18.49 -8.14 -7.82
CA PHE A 11 -17.42 -7.20 -8.11
C PHE A 11 -16.20 -7.90 -8.73
N THR A 12 -15.71 -8.98 -8.12
CA THR A 12 -14.59 -9.77 -8.66
C THR A 12 -14.91 -10.39 -10.03
N ALA A 13 -16.16 -10.82 -10.25
CA ALA A 13 -16.60 -11.35 -11.55
C ALA A 13 -16.64 -10.29 -12.66
N LEU A 14 -17.03 -9.05 -12.33
CA LEU A 14 -17.05 -7.92 -13.27
C LEU A 14 -15.64 -7.43 -13.63
N GLU A 15 -14.72 -7.39 -12.66
CA GLU A 15 -13.34 -6.97 -12.91
C GLU A 15 -12.55 -7.97 -13.77
N ARG A 16 -12.77 -9.29 -13.57
CA ARG A 16 -12.19 -10.32 -14.44
C ARG A 16 -12.63 -10.16 -15.89
N ARG A 17 -13.86 -9.72 -16.14
CA ARG A 17 -14.36 -9.45 -17.50
C ARG A 17 -13.80 -8.16 -18.11
N ARG A 18 -13.43 -7.17 -17.29
CA ARG A 18 -12.73 -5.96 -17.77
C ARG A 18 -11.28 -6.26 -18.13
N LYS A 19 -10.54 -6.96 -17.26
CA LYS A 19 -9.14 -7.35 -17.52
C LYS A 19 -9.00 -8.24 -18.77
N ALA A 20 -9.90 -9.22 -18.94
CA ALA A 20 -9.92 -10.07 -20.14
C ALA A 20 -10.26 -9.31 -21.44
N ARG A 21 -10.89 -8.13 -21.35
CA ARG A 21 -11.18 -7.27 -22.51
C ARG A 21 -10.02 -6.34 -22.86
N GLU A 22 -9.16 -6.01 -21.89
CA GLU A 22 -7.96 -5.18 -22.08
C GLU A 22 -6.73 -6.01 -22.49
N GLU A 23 -6.61 -7.25 -22.03
CA GLU A 23 -5.51 -8.18 -22.39
C GLU A 23 -5.56 -8.66 -23.86
N GLY A 24 -6.69 -8.48 -24.56
CA GLY A 24 -6.86 -8.91 -25.95
C GLY A 24 -6.20 -8.01 -27.01
N GLU A 25 -5.84 -6.77 -26.69
CA GLU A 25 -5.36 -5.80 -27.69
C GLU A 25 -3.93 -5.27 -27.48
N LEU A 26 -3.28 -5.51 -26.34
CA LEU A 26 -1.98 -4.89 -26.03
C LEU A 26 -0.93 -5.90 -25.55
N LYS A 27 0.12 -6.14 -26.36
CA LYS A 27 1.35 -6.84 -25.93
C LYS A 27 2.14 -5.94 -24.97
N LEU A 28 1.74 -5.89 -23.71
CA LEU A 28 2.43 -5.15 -22.66
C LEU A 28 3.76 -5.85 -22.32
N THR A 29 4.88 -5.12 -22.40
CA THR A 29 6.18 -5.60 -21.94
C THR A 29 6.22 -5.53 -20.39
N ALA A 30 7.02 -6.38 -19.74
CA ALA A 30 7.15 -6.38 -18.27
C ALA A 30 7.55 -4.99 -17.71
N GLU A 31 8.37 -4.23 -18.43
CA GLU A 31 8.74 -2.86 -18.06
C GLU A 31 7.57 -1.87 -18.16
N ASP A 32 6.68 -2.05 -19.14
CA ASP A 32 5.46 -1.25 -19.29
C ASP A 32 4.48 -1.51 -18.15
N PHE A 33 4.34 -2.78 -17.74
CA PHE A 33 3.56 -3.15 -16.57
C PHE A 33 4.12 -2.59 -15.27
N VAL A 34 5.43 -2.64 -15.08
CA VAL A 34 6.07 -2.24 -13.82
C VAL A 34 6.17 -0.73 -13.69
N THR A 35 6.40 -0.02 -14.80
CA THR A 35 6.80 1.39 -14.73
C THR A 35 5.76 2.35 -15.29
N ALA A 36 4.93 1.93 -16.25
CA ALA A 36 3.88 2.70 -16.91
C ALA A 36 4.18 4.22 -16.97
N ARG A 37 5.39 4.57 -17.44
CA ARG A 37 5.97 5.91 -17.19
C ARG A 37 5.11 6.99 -17.83
N ASN A 38 4.82 8.04 -17.06
CA ASN A 38 4.13 9.24 -17.53
C ASN A 38 2.70 9.01 -18.04
N THR A 39 2.05 7.92 -17.62
CA THR A 39 0.67 7.56 -18.01
C THR A 39 -0.38 8.11 -17.03
N ALA A 40 0.02 8.44 -15.80
CA ALA A 40 -0.87 8.88 -14.73
C ALA A 40 -0.76 10.40 -14.51
N ASN A 41 -1.89 11.06 -14.31
CA ASN A 41 -1.95 12.48 -13.97
C ASN A 41 -1.40 12.74 -12.55
N LEU A 42 -0.92 13.95 -12.28
CA LEU A 42 -0.36 14.33 -10.96
C LEU A 42 -1.32 14.02 -9.80
N SER A 43 -2.62 14.30 -9.98
CA SER A 43 -3.64 13.99 -8.98
C SER A 43 -3.80 12.49 -8.76
N GLN A 44 -3.74 11.67 -9.81
CA GLN A 44 -3.80 10.22 -9.69
C GLN A 44 -2.59 9.68 -8.94
N ILE A 45 -1.38 10.16 -9.25
CA ILE A 45 -0.17 9.76 -8.52
C ILE A 45 -0.27 10.17 -7.05
N ALA A 46 -0.73 11.40 -6.76
CA ALA A 46 -0.92 11.87 -5.40
C ALA A 46 -1.93 11.01 -4.62
N TRP A 47 -3.07 10.68 -5.22
CA TRP A 47 -4.09 9.82 -4.60
C TRP A 47 -3.60 8.39 -4.42
N SER A 48 -2.90 7.81 -5.40
CA SER A 48 -2.31 6.46 -5.27
C SER A 48 -1.23 6.41 -4.19
N PHE A 49 -0.40 7.46 -4.09
CA PHE A 49 0.59 7.57 -3.04
C PHE A 49 -0.07 7.71 -1.67
N TYR A 50 -1.10 8.55 -1.56
CA TYR A 50 -1.88 8.70 -0.33
C TYR A 50 -2.54 7.39 0.10
N ALA A 51 -3.21 6.70 -0.82
CA ALA A 51 -3.85 5.41 -0.57
C ALA A 51 -2.84 4.33 -0.15
N THR A 52 -1.62 4.33 -0.70
CA THR A 52 -0.56 3.41 -0.28
C THR A 52 -0.05 3.71 1.13
N SER A 53 -0.02 5.00 1.53
CA SER A 53 0.45 5.43 2.85
C SER A 53 -0.60 5.19 3.95
N VAL A 54 -1.88 5.31 3.61
CA VAL A 54 -3.00 5.21 4.53
C VAL A 54 -3.58 3.79 4.52
N GLY A 55 -3.44 3.08 5.65
CA GLY A 55 -4.04 1.75 5.86
C GLY A 55 -5.16 1.77 6.90
N ALA A 56 -5.71 0.61 7.24
CA ALA A 56 -6.75 0.44 8.25
C ALA A 56 -6.34 0.97 9.62
N TRP A 57 -5.03 1.05 9.88
CA TRP A 57 -4.47 1.67 11.08
C TRP A 57 -5.01 3.09 11.33
N VAL A 58 -5.29 3.86 10.27
CA VAL A 58 -5.80 5.25 10.39
C VAL A 58 -7.16 5.34 11.09
N ILE A 59 -7.92 4.24 11.15
CA ILE A 59 -9.23 4.19 11.80
C ILE A 59 -9.07 4.14 13.32
N VAL A 60 -8.06 3.41 13.80
CA VAL A 60 -7.89 3.08 15.23
C VAL A 60 -6.84 3.97 15.88
N THR A 61 -5.76 4.28 15.17
CA THR A 61 -4.59 4.96 15.73
C THR A 61 -4.87 6.41 16.14
N PRO A 62 -5.52 7.28 15.34
CA PRO A 62 -5.76 8.67 15.74
C PRO A 62 -6.68 8.78 16.95
N GLY A 63 -7.72 7.93 17.03
CA GLY A 63 -8.63 7.88 18.18
C GLY A 63 -7.89 7.47 19.46
N ASN A 64 -7.08 6.42 19.38
CA ASN A 64 -6.25 5.96 20.49
C ASN A 64 -5.21 7.01 20.90
N TYR A 65 -4.58 7.69 19.94
CA TYR A 65 -3.57 8.72 20.24
C TYR A 65 -4.21 9.96 20.88
N ALA A 66 -5.41 10.35 20.45
CA ALA A 66 -6.14 11.47 21.03
C ALA A 66 -6.55 11.21 22.49
N THR A 67 -6.84 9.97 22.88
CA THR A 67 -7.14 9.64 24.29
C THR A 67 -5.92 9.73 25.19
N PHE A 68 -4.72 9.46 24.68
CA PHE A 68 -3.48 9.52 25.47
C PHE A 68 -2.82 10.90 25.49
N ALA A 69 -2.75 11.58 24.33
CA ALA A 69 -1.98 12.81 24.15
C ALA A 69 -2.84 14.05 23.84
N GLY A 70 -4.16 13.89 23.77
CA GLY A 70 -5.10 14.96 23.41
C GLY A 70 -4.99 15.41 21.95
N VAL A 71 -5.75 16.46 21.61
CA VAL A 71 -5.81 17.03 20.26
C VAL A 71 -4.45 17.59 19.82
N ILE A 72 -3.69 18.18 20.74
CA ILE A 72 -2.37 18.76 20.47
C ILE A 72 -1.38 17.66 20.07
N GLY A 73 -1.37 16.52 20.77
CA GLY A 73 -0.52 15.38 20.44
C GLY A 73 -0.82 14.79 19.06
N MET A 74 -2.11 14.74 18.68
CA MET A 74 -2.53 14.30 17.34
C MET A 74 -2.05 15.24 16.23
N VAL A 75 -2.18 16.56 16.41
CA VAL A 75 -1.70 17.54 15.42
C VAL A 75 -0.19 17.45 15.25
N MET A 76 0.56 17.32 16.36
CA MET A 76 2.01 17.16 16.31
C MET A 76 2.41 15.84 15.65
N TYR A 77 1.68 14.75 15.88
CA TYR A 77 1.89 13.48 15.19
C TYR A 77 1.69 13.63 13.68
N ALA A 78 0.60 14.28 13.24
CA ALA A 78 0.34 14.51 11.82
C ALA A 78 1.45 15.34 11.15
N ILE A 79 1.93 16.40 11.83
CA ILE A 79 3.06 17.21 11.36
C ILE A 79 4.34 16.37 11.28
N ALA A 80 4.62 15.57 12.32
CA ALA A 80 5.79 14.71 12.38
C ALA A 80 5.81 13.65 11.27
N VAL A 81 4.66 13.09 10.89
CA VAL A 81 4.53 12.13 9.79
C VAL A 81 4.66 12.81 8.41
N GLY A 82 4.19 14.05 8.27
CA GLY A 82 4.28 14.81 7.03
C GLY A 82 5.72 15.19 6.65
N ILE A 83 6.55 15.55 7.62
CA ILE A 83 7.92 16.07 7.38
C ILE A 83 8.80 15.04 6.61
N PRO A 84 8.94 13.78 7.04
CA PRO A 84 9.73 12.77 6.32
C PRO A 84 9.22 12.53 4.90
N THR A 85 7.89 12.55 4.71
CA THR A 85 7.26 12.34 3.41
C THR A 85 7.69 13.41 2.41
N ILE A 86 7.70 14.68 2.85
CA ILE A 86 8.17 15.81 2.04
C ILE A 86 9.67 15.69 1.77
N ALA A 87 10.47 15.34 2.79
CA ALA A 87 11.90 15.15 2.63
C ALA A 87 12.23 14.07 1.58
N ILE A 88 11.52 12.95 1.61
CA ILE A 88 11.67 11.86 0.63
C ILE A 88 11.29 12.34 -0.78
N ALA A 89 10.25 13.16 -0.94
CA ALA A 89 9.90 13.72 -2.24
C ALA A 89 11.03 14.57 -2.83
N PHE A 90 11.67 15.44 -2.02
CA PHE A 90 12.81 16.24 -2.47
C PHE A 90 14.06 15.40 -2.76
N LEU A 91 14.37 14.42 -1.90
CA LEU A 91 15.51 13.52 -2.12
C LEU A 91 15.29 12.63 -3.34
N GLY A 92 14.07 12.12 -3.55
CA GLY A 92 13.70 11.30 -4.70
C GLY A 92 13.95 12.01 -6.02
N LEU A 93 13.57 13.29 -6.12
CA LEU A 93 13.84 14.10 -7.32
C LEU A 93 15.34 14.24 -7.61
N ARG A 94 16.16 14.49 -6.58
CA ARG A 94 17.62 14.59 -6.76
C ARG A 94 18.27 13.25 -7.12
N LEU A 95 17.79 12.17 -6.53
CA LEU A 95 18.28 10.81 -6.82
C LEU A 95 17.96 10.40 -8.26
N GLN A 96 16.76 10.73 -8.77
CA GLN A 96 16.39 10.47 -10.16
C GLN A 96 17.27 11.22 -11.16
N GLN A 97 17.71 12.44 -10.84
CA GLN A 97 18.63 13.21 -11.69
C GLN A 97 20.05 12.62 -11.72
N LEU A 98 20.55 12.12 -10.58
CA LEU A 98 21.90 11.57 -10.46
C LEU A 98 22.01 10.14 -11.00
N PHE A 99 20.95 9.33 -10.86
CA PHE A 99 20.93 7.92 -11.25
C PHE A 99 19.69 7.59 -12.09
N PRO A 100 19.60 8.08 -13.34
CA PRO A 100 18.39 7.96 -14.18
C PRO A 100 18.04 6.52 -14.58
N LYS A 101 18.96 5.57 -14.39
CA LYS A 101 18.75 4.13 -14.69
C LYS A 101 18.20 3.33 -13.51
N CYS A 102 18.28 3.84 -12.28
CA CYS A 102 17.76 3.13 -11.10
C CYS A 102 16.26 3.38 -10.98
N SER A 103 15.46 2.31 -11.01
CA SER A 103 14.00 2.41 -10.88
C SER A 103 13.53 2.10 -9.46
N SER A 104 14.36 1.40 -8.66
CA SER A 104 14.08 1.06 -7.26
C SER A 104 15.16 1.54 -6.30
N LEU A 105 14.77 1.84 -5.06
CA LEU A 105 15.71 2.17 -3.98
C LEU A 105 16.72 1.04 -3.74
N ALA A 106 16.28 -0.21 -3.87
CA ALA A 106 17.16 -1.37 -3.71
C ALA A 106 18.25 -1.43 -4.79
N GLU A 107 17.90 -1.12 -6.04
CA GLU A 107 18.86 -1.04 -7.15
C GLU A 107 19.85 0.09 -6.95
N PHE A 108 19.40 1.24 -6.43
CA PHE A 108 20.27 2.35 -6.05
C PHE A 108 21.29 1.93 -4.98
N CYS A 109 20.82 1.27 -3.91
CA CYS A 109 21.69 0.73 -2.87
C CYS A 109 22.68 -0.32 -3.42
N GLY A 110 22.23 -1.17 -4.35
CA GLY A 110 23.06 -2.13 -5.05
C GLY A 110 24.16 -1.50 -5.90
N SER A 111 23.80 -0.49 -6.69
CA SER A 111 24.74 0.23 -7.55
C SER A 111 25.80 0.98 -6.75
N ARG A 112 25.50 1.44 -5.53
CA ARG A 112 26.43 2.24 -4.71
C ARG A 112 27.24 1.43 -3.70
N PHE A 113 26.66 0.37 -3.13
CA PHE A 113 27.20 -0.40 -2.01
C PHE A 113 27.36 -1.90 -2.31
N GLY A 114 27.09 -2.34 -3.53
CA GLY A 114 27.26 -3.72 -3.99
C GLY A 114 26.03 -4.62 -3.81
N PRO A 115 26.07 -5.83 -4.40
CA PRO A 115 24.91 -6.71 -4.52
C PRO A 115 24.40 -7.26 -3.18
N PHE A 116 25.26 -7.39 -2.18
CA PHE A 116 24.86 -7.84 -0.85
C PHE A 116 23.91 -6.83 -0.18
N THR A 117 24.22 -5.54 -0.28
CA THR A 117 23.37 -4.47 0.25
C THR A 117 22.03 -4.41 -0.45
N GLN A 118 21.99 -4.65 -1.77
CA GLN A 118 20.74 -4.76 -2.52
C GLN A 118 19.87 -5.90 -1.99
N LEU A 119 20.43 -7.09 -1.78
CA LEU A 119 19.70 -8.24 -1.27
C LEU A 119 19.15 -7.97 0.15
N LEU A 120 19.94 -7.33 1.01
CA LEU A 120 19.51 -6.93 2.35
C LEU A 120 18.33 -5.96 2.30
N VAL A 121 18.41 -4.91 1.47
CA VAL A 121 17.34 -3.91 1.34
C VAL A 121 16.06 -4.55 0.80
N VAL A 122 16.15 -5.39 -0.24
CA VAL A 122 15.00 -6.13 -0.78
C VAL A 122 14.39 -7.05 0.28
N SER A 123 15.22 -7.77 1.04
CA SER A 123 14.73 -8.67 2.08
C SER A 123 14.01 -7.90 3.19
N LEU A 124 14.57 -6.76 3.61
CA LEU A 124 13.96 -5.90 4.63
C LEU A 124 12.65 -5.28 4.14
N THR A 125 12.58 -4.83 2.89
CA THR A 125 11.35 -4.25 2.35
C THR A 125 10.26 -5.30 2.19
N LEU A 126 10.57 -6.50 1.72
CA LEU A 126 9.62 -7.61 1.64
C LEU A 126 9.11 -8.02 3.03
N PHE A 127 10.02 -8.13 4.01
CA PHE A 127 9.65 -8.43 5.39
C PHE A 127 8.76 -7.34 5.99
N ASN A 128 9.09 -6.07 5.77
CA ASN A 128 8.27 -4.96 6.21
C ASN A 128 6.87 -4.99 5.59
N MET A 129 6.76 -5.25 4.29
CA MET A 129 5.46 -5.38 3.61
C MET A 129 4.63 -6.54 4.17
N ALA A 130 5.26 -7.68 4.49
CA ALA A 130 4.57 -8.80 5.14
C ALA A 130 3.99 -8.40 6.51
N ILE A 131 4.74 -7.66 7.32
CA ILE A 131 4.28 -7.16 8.63
C ILE A 131 3.07 -6.23 8.45
N VAL A 132 3.15 -5.28 7.52
CA VAL A 132 2.06 -4.33 7.24
C VAL A 132 0.80 -5.09 6.82
N ILE A 133 0.91 -6.05 5.92
CA ILE A 133 -0.22 -6.87 5.48
C ILE A 133 -0.86 -7.61 6.68
N ILE A 134 -0.06 -8.23 7.54
CA ILE A 134 -0.57 -8.91 8.75
C ILE A 134 -1.25 -7.92 9.71
N ALA A 135 -0.68 -6.73 9.89
CA ALA A 135 -1.25 -5.68 10.74
C ALA A 135 -2.60 -5.18 10.21
N GLU A 136 -2.73 -5.03 8.89
CA GLU A 136 -3.99 -4.67 8.22
C GLU A 136 -5.07 -5.73 8.46
N TYR A 137 -4.75 -7.02 8.25
CA TYR A 137 -5.68 -8.12 8.52
C TYR A 137 -6.11 -8.19 9.99
N THR A 138 -5.17 -7.98 10.91
CA THR A 138 -5.45 -7.97 12.35
C THR A 138 -6.39 -6.83 12.72
N THR A 139 -6.15 -5.64 12.16
CA THR A 139 -6.99 -4.45 12.40
C THR A 139 -8.41 -4.67 11.87
N ILE A 140 -8.55 -5.24 10.68
CA ILE A 140 -9.86 -5.59 10.11
C ILE A 140 -10.56 -6.62 11.01
N GLY A 141 -9.86 -7.67 11.45
CA GLY A 141 -10.42 -8.67 12.35
C GLY A 141 -10.94 -8.06 13.66
N ALA A 142 -10.16 -7.18 14.29
CA ALA A 142 -10.55 -6.47 15.51
C ALA A 142 -11.79 -5.58 15.29
N LEU A 143 -11.81 -4.80 14.20
CA LEU A 143 -12.96 -3.97 13.86
C LEU A 143 -14.24 -4.79 13.65
N PHE A 144 -14.16 -5.92 12.93
CA PHE A 144 -15.34 -6.77 12.74
C PHE A 144 -15.83 -7.41 14.04
N LYS A 145 -14.91 -7.81 14.93
CA LYS A 145 -15.27 -8.30 16.26
C LYS A 145 -16.05 -7.26 17.05
N ASP A 146 -15.54 -6.04 17.11
CA ASP A 146 -16.09 -4.95 17.93
C ASP A 146 -17.46 -4.48 17.41
N PHE A 147 -17.64 -4.39 16.08
CA PHE A 147 -18.86 -3.88 15.47
C PHE A 147 -19.94 -4.95 15.20
N VAL A 148 -19.56 -6.20 14.91
CA VAL A 148 -20.51 -7.26 14.50
C VAL A 148 -20.70 -8.33 15.58
N GLY A 149 -19.82 -8.41 16.59
CA GLY A 149 -19.93 -9.38 17.69
C GLY A 149 -19.82 -10.84 17.24
N THR A 150 -19.14 -11.10 16.12
CA THR A 150 -19.02 -12.43 15.49
C THR A 150 -17.57 -12.93 15.47
N ILE A 151 -17.38 -14.22 15.16
CA ILE A 151 -16.08 -14.91 15.12
C ILE A 151 -15.18 -14.28 14.04
N GLU A 152 -13.93 -14.00 14.39
CA GLU A 152 -12.97 -13.17 13.62
C GLU A 152 -12.44 -13.84 12.34
N TRP A 153 -12.18 -15.16 12.41
CA TRP A 153 -11.49 -15.92 11.36
C TRP A 153 -12.12 -15.92 9.95
N PRO A 154 -13.47 -16.05 9.77
CA PRO A 154 -14.07 -16.10 8.44
C PRO A 154 -13.97 -14.78 7.65
N PHE A 155 -13.95 -13.63 8.33
CA PHE A 155 -13.82 -12.33 7.65
C PHE A 155 -12.39 -12.07 7.19
N VAL A 156 -11.40 -12.44 8.01
CA VAL A 156 -9.98 -12.35 7.62
C VAL A 156 -9.70 -13.24 6.42
N ALA A 157 -10.23 -14.47 6.40
CA ALA A 157 -10.10 -15.38 5.26
C ALA A 157 -10.77 -14.83 3.99
N LEU A 158 -11.94 -14.19 4.11
CA LEU A 158 -12.64 -13.59 2.99
C LEU A 158 -11.88 -12.41 2.38
N VAL A 159 -11.36 -11.50 3.21
CA VAL A 159 -10.53 -10.39 2.72
C VAL A 159 -9.26 -10.92 2.07
N ALA A 160 -8.61 -11.94 2.65
CA ALA A 160 -7.42 -12.54 2.06
C ALA A 160 -7.67 -13.14 0.67
N VAL A 161 -8.78 -13.85 0.48
CA VAL A 161 -9.18 -14.40 -0.82
C VAL A 161 -9.47 -13.28 -1.83
N LEU A 162 -10.11 -12.19 -1.40
CA LEU A 162 -10.38 -11.04 -2.27
C LEU A 162 -9.10 -10.28 -2.65
N THR A 163 -8.13 -10.17 -1.75
CA THR A 163 -6.85 -9.53 -2.04
C THR A 163 -6.01 -10.37 -3.02
N LEU A 164 -6.16 -11.70 -3.01
CA LEU A 164 -5.45 -12.61 -3.90
C LEU A 164 -6.10 -12.79 -5.29
N GLY A 165 -7.37 -12.41 -5.46
CA GLY A 165 -8.18 -12.76 -6.63
C GLY A 165 -8.46 -11.61 -7.58
#